data_AF-A0A8X7UZL2-F1
#
_entry.id   AF-A0A8X7UZL2-F1
#
_cell.length_a   1.000
_cell.length_b   1.000
_cell.length_c   1.000
_cell.angle_alpha   90.00
_cell.angle_beta   90.00
_cell.angle_gamma   90.00
#
_symmetry.space_group_name_H-M   'P 1'
#
loop_
_entity.id
_entity.type
_entity.pdbx_description
1 polymer ?
#
loop_
_entity_poly.entity_id
_entity_poly.type
_entity_poly.pdbx_seq_one_letter_code
_entity_poly.pdbx_strand_id
1 'polypeptide(L)'
;MDLERAKTKSPEELTSIWDDYHLGRGHIGITMKAQLYRLLEQRAAECRYFVIPLWREMVTLQCLLKVCFSFICKRCNLTSYFSNAPYVEAPHMIFTGLEDYKARGTQAAPYLTSTFYTELSETKDLVFIRGDVVFTSKLTDEEAKWIMETSQSF
;
A
#
# COMPACT_ATOMS: atom_id res chain seq x y z
N MET A 1 -0.43 6.91 14.21
CA MET A 1 0.44 6.55 15.34
C MET A 1 0.98 7.84 15.97
N ASP A 2 1.16 7.90 17.28
CA ASP A 2 1.78 9.07 17.95
C ASP A 2 3.30 9.03 17.72
N LEU A 3 3.82 10.00 16.97
CA LEU A 3 5.22 10.04 16.56
C LEU A 3 6.18 10.37 17.72
N GLU A 4 5.74 11.14 18.71
CA GLU A 4 6.60 11.48 19.87
C GLU A 4 6.85 10.23 20.72
N ARG A 5 5.79 9.43 20.94
CA ARG A 5 5.90 8.14 21.62
C ARG A 5 6.70 7.10 20.83
N ALA A 6 6.71 7.22 19.50
CA ALA A 6 7.42 6.27 18.65
C ALA A 6 8.95 6.44 18.71
N LYS A 7 9.46 7.65 19.01
CA LYS A 7 10.91 7.93 19.06
C LYS A 7 11.67 7.01 20.01
N THR A 8 11.10 6.70 21.17
CA THR A 8 11.76 5.91 22.22
C THR A 8 11.64 4.39 22.03
N LYS A 9 10.88 3.92 21.03
CA LYS A 9 10.59 2.49 20.81
C LYS A 9 11.50 1.88 19.74
N SER A 10 11.76 0.58 19.83
CA SER A 10 12.47 -0.15 18.78
C SER A 10 11.58 -0.38 17.55
N PRO A 11 12.14 -0.62 16.35
CA PRO A 11 11.36 -0.98 15.16
C PRO A 11 10.45 -2.21 15.36
N GLU A 12 10.91 -3.19 16.14
CA GLU A 12 10.16 -4.41 16.45
C GLU A 12 8.96 -4.12 17.34
N GLU A 13 9.15 -3.30 18.39
CA GLU A 13 8.05 -2.86 19.25
C GLU A 13 7.01 -2.05 18.47
N LEU A 14 7.47 -1.19 17.57
CA LEU A 14 6.58 -0.38 16.73
C LEU A 14 5.79 -1.23 15.73
N THR A 15 6.41 -2.28 15.19
CA THR A 15 5.74 -3.25 14.31
C THR A 15 4.65 -3.99 15.09
N SER A 16 4.96 -4.50 16.29
CA SER A 16 3.96 -5.14 17.15
C SER A 16 2.77 -4.22 17.45
N ILE A 17 3.04 -2.95 17.82
CA ILE A 17 1.99 -1.97 18.09
C ILE A 17 1.11 -1.72 16.86
N TRP A 18 1.72 -1.66 15.68
CA TRP A 18 0.99 -1.46 14.43
C TRP A 18 0.09 -2.64 14.09
N ASP A 19 0.59 -3.87 14.23
CA ASP A 19 -0.15 -5.09 13.98
C ASP A 19 -1.32 -5.23 14.97
N ASP A 20 -1.06 -5.05 16.27
CA ASP A 20 -2.06 -5.12 17.33
C ASP A 20 -3.15 -4.06 17.16
N TYR A 21 -2.79 -2.86 16.67
CA TYR A 21 -3.78 -1.81 16.43
C TYR A 21 -4.77 -2.19 15.34
N HIS A 22 -4.33 -2.86 14.28
CA HIS A 22 -5.21 -3.22 13.15
C HIS A 22 -5.95 -4.54 13.36
N LEU A 23 -5.50 -5.38 14.29
CA LEU A 23 -6.13 -6.64 14.63
C LEU A 23 -7.62 -6.45 14.99
N GLY A 24 -8.50 -7.09 14.22
CA GLY A 24 -9.95 -7.06 14.44
C GLY A 24 -10.64 -5.74 14.10
N ARG A 25 -9.97 -4.79 13.45
CA ARG A 25 -10.53 -3.46 13.11
C ARG A 25 -11.00 -3.31 11.66
N GLY A 26 -11.01 -4.39 10.88
CA GLY A 26 -11.39 -4.37 9.47
C GLY A 26 -10.36 -3.72 8.55
N HIS A 27 -9.12 -3.63 9.00
CA HIS A 27 -7.99 -3.06 8.28
C HIS A 27 -6.79 -3.99 8.42
N ILE A 28 -5.89 -3.98 7.43
CA ILE A 28 -4.70 -4.82 7.41
C ILE A 28 -3.50 -3.95 7.69
N GLY A 29 -2.79 -4.20 8.79
CA GLY A 29 -1.50 -3.59 9.09
C GLY A 29 -0.37 -4.50 8.64
N ILE A 30 0.57 -3.97 7.85
CA ILE A 30 1.89 -4.59 7.65
C ILE A 30 2.98 -3.52 7.72
N THR A 31 4.24 -3.94 7.78
CA THR A 31 5.41 -3.05 7.73
C THR A 31 6.38 -3.47 6.62
N MET A 32 7.27 -2.55 6.26
CA MET A 32 8.41 -2.82 5.38
C MET A 32 9.63 -1.99 5.76
N LYS A 33 10.81 -2.42 5.34
CA LYS A 33 12.03 -1.62 5.49
C LYS A 33 12.00 -0.40 4.57
N ALA A 34 12.54 0.72 5.02
CA ALA A 34 12.58 1.93 4.21
C ALA A 34 13.42 1.76 2.93
N GLN A 35 14.46 0.92 2.97
CA GLN A 35 15.21 0.58 1.75
C GLN A 35 14.34 -0.12 0.69
N LEU A 36 13.49 -1.06 1.08
CA LEU A 36 12.58 -1.74 0.14
C LEU A 36 11.55 -0.75 -0.42
N TYR A 37 11.03 0.13 0.44
CA TYR A 37 10.11 1.19 0.02
C TYR A 37 10.72 2.11 -1.05
N ARG A 38 11.98 2.55 -0.87
CA ARG A 38 12.67 3.39 -1.86
C ARG A 38 12.86 2.69 -3.21
N LEU A 39 13.16 1.38 -3.19
CA LEU A 39 13.24 0.58 -4.42
C LEU A 39 11.88 0.46 -5.10
N LEU A 40 10.82 0.23 -4.32
CA LEU A 40 9.45 0.20 -4.81
C LEU A 40 9.06 1.53 -5.47
N GLU A 41 9.33 2.67 -4.84
CA GLU A 41 9.08 4.00 -5.41
C GLU A 41 9.85 4.23 -6.72
N GLN A 42 11.13 3.86 -6.75
CA GLN A 42 11.95 3.99 -7.95
C GLN A 42 11.37 3.17 -9.12
N ARG A 43 11.00 1.92 -8.87
CA ARG A 43 10.41 1.03 -9.89
C ARG A 43 9.03 1.52 -10.32
N ALA A 44 8.23 2.02 -9.38
CA ALA A 44 6.90 2.55 -9.66
C ALA A 44 6.93 3.83 -10.52
N ALA A 45 8.01 4.62 -10.45
CA ALA A 45 8.20 5.80 -11.30
C ALA A 45 8.34 5.43 -12.78
N GLU A 46 9.03 4.34 -13.09
CA GLU A 46 9.24 3.84 -14.46
C GLU A 46 8.08 2.93 -14.92
N CYS A 47 7.53 2.13 -13.99
CA CYS A 47 6.49 1.15 -14.27
C CYS A 47 5.32 1.33 -13.29
N ARG A 48 4.30 2.08 -13.73
CA ARG A 48 3.11 2.39 -12.91
C ARG A 48 2.12 1.23 -12.77
N TYR A 49 2.30 0.12 -13.47
CA TYR A 49 1.35 -1.00 -13.50
C TYR A 49 2.07 -2.33 -13.51
N PHE A 50 1.66 -3.28 -12.67
CA PHE A 50 2.20 -4.63 -12.71
C PHE A 50 1.16 -5.67 -12.31
N VAL A 51 1.53 -6.96 -12.38
CA VAL A 51 0.61 -8.08 -12.12
C VAL A 51 1.13 -8.84 -10.92
N ILE A 52 0.26 -9.15 -9.96
CA ILE A 52 0.53 -10.18 -8.96
C ILE A 52 -0.49 -11.31 -9.17
N PRO A 53 -0.05 -12.55 -9.46
CA PRO A 53 -0.98 -13.67 -9.52
C PRO A 53 -1.56 -13.93 -8.13
N LEU A 54 -2.88 -14.07 -8.01
CA LEU A 54 -3.55 -14.52 -6.79
C LEU A 54 -4.07 -15.94 -7.02
N TRP A 55 -3.45 -16.91 -6.35
CA TRP A 55 -3.84 -18.31 -6.48
C TRP A 55 -5.06 -18.61 -5.62
N ARG A 56 -6.17 -19.01 -6.26
CA ARG A 56 -7.35 -19.59 -5.59
C ARG A 56 -7.57 -21.00 -6.10
N GLU A 57 -8.06 -21.88 -5.24
CA GLU A 57 -8.24 -23.32 -5.55
C GLU A 57 -9.16 -23.61 -6.77
N MET A 58 -9.89 -22.63 -7.31
CA MET A 58 -10.75 -22.86 -8.50
C MET A 58 -10.82 -21.74 -9.55
N VAL A 59 -10.15 -20.59 -9.39
CA VAL A 59 -10.22 -19.52 -10.40
C VAL A 59 -8.90 -18.80 -10.48
N THR A 60 -8.25 -18.87 -11.64
CA THR A 60 -7.03 -18.15 -12.00
C THR A 60 -7.31 -16.65 -12.00
N LEU A 61 -7.33 -16.02 -10.82
CA LEU A 61 -7.34 -14.57 -10.71
C LEU A 61 -5.90 -14.10 -10.91
N GLN A 62 -5.54 -13.90 -12.17
CA GLN A 62 -4.38 -13.10 -12.49
C GLN A 62 -4.73 -11.66 -12.08
N CYS A 63 -4.42 -11.25 -10.84
CA CYS A 63 -4.66 -9.89 -10.39
C CYS A 63 -3.62 -8.98 -11.05
N LEU A 64 -3.96 -8.44 -12.22
CA LEU A 64 -3.26 -7.29 -12.80
C LEU A 64 -3.63 -6.08 -11.96
N LEU A 65 -2.72 -5.77 -11.07
CA LEU A 65 -2.86 -4.75 -10.06
C LEU A 65 -2.23 -3.49 -10.60
N LYS A 66 -3.08 -2.60 -11.09
CA LYS A 66 -2.67 -1.25 -11.45
C LYS A 66 -2.25 -0.51 -10.19
N VAL A 67 -0.98 -0.64 -9.84
CA VAL A 67 -0.31 0.07 -8.74
C VAL A 67 -0.05 1.51 -9.14
N CYS A 68 -1.12 2.31 -9.16
CA CYS A 68 -0.98 3.74 -9.34
C CYS A 68 -0.41 4.35 -8.05
N PHE A 69 0.92 4.53 -7.97
CA PHE A 69 1.53 5.40 -6.97
C PHE A 69 1.07 6.84 -7.25
N SER A 70 0.00 7.26 -6.57
CA SER A 70 -0.46 8.64 -6.63
C SER A 70 0.07 9.39 -5.42
N PHE A 71 1.01 10.31 -5.64
CA PHE A 71 1.22 11.43 -4.72
C PHE A 71 0.05 12.39 -4.91
N ILE A 72 -0.96 12.31 -4.05
CA ILE A 72 -2.06 13.27 -4.08
C ILE A 72 -1.59 14.50 -3.28
N CYS A 73 -1.17 15.54 -4.01
CA CYS A 73 -1.09 16.87 -3.44
C CYS A 73 -2.51 17.35 -3.16
N LYS A 74 -2.93 17.36 -1.88
CA LYS A 74 -4.28 17.78 -1.45
C LYS A 74 -4.69 19.19 -1.91
N ARG A 75 -3.73 19.99 -2.38
CA ARG A 75 -3.97 21.35 -2.86
C ARG A 75 -4.17 21.47 -4.37
N CYS A 76 -3.70 20.52 -5.19
CA CYS A 76 -3.52 20.78 -6.63
C CYS A 76 -4.12 19.75 -7.60
N ASN A 77 -4.53 18.56 -7.17
CA ASN A 77 -5.12 17.53 -8.06
C ASN A 77 -4.34 17.27 -9.38
N LEU A 78 -3.03 17.53 -9.40
CA LEU A 78 -2.14 17.33 -10.55
C LEU A 78 -0.82 16.72 -10.10
N THR A 79 -0.39 15.69 -10.83
CA THR A 79 0.89 15.01 -10.69
C THR A 79 2.03 15.86 -11.25
N SER A 80 2.86 16.47 -10.39
CA SER A 80 4.23 16.81 -10.76
C SER A 80 5.11 17.22 -9.57
N TYR A 81 6.21 16.48 -9.44
CA TYR A 81 7.56 16.85 -8.98
C TYR A 81 7.80 18.23 -8.33
N PHE A 82 8.38 18.16 -7.13
CA PHE A 82 9.16 19.17 -6.39
C PHE A 82 8.50 20.52 -6.06
N SER A 83 8.12 20.71 -4.78
CA SER A 83 8.49 21.89 -3.96
C SER A 83 7.85 21.85 -2.56
N ASN A 84 8.57 22.44 -1.61
CA ASN A 84 8.38 22.41 -0.15
C ASN A 84 7.03 22.97 0.36
N ALA A 85 6.18 22.13 0.98
CA ALA A 85 5.25 22.41 2.12
C ALA A 85 4.29 21.20 2.40
N PRO A 86 3.80 21.00 3.64
CA PRO A 86 3.79 19.67 4.25
C PRO A 86 2.39 19.07 4.43
N TYR A 87 1.65 18.77 3.36
CA TYR A 87 0.48 17.88 3.46
C TYR A 87 0.32 17.08 2.16
N VAL A 88 1.29 16.20 1.92
CA VAL A 88 1.22 15.16 0.90
C VAL A 88 0.33 14.07 1.46
N GLU A 89 -0.73 13.69 0.74
CA GLU A 89 -1.46 12.48 1.09
C GLU A 89 -0.51 11.30 0.95
N ALA A 90 -0.47 10.44 1.98
CA ALA A 90 0.38 9.27 2.00
C ALA A 90 0.27 8.54 0.66
N PRO A 91 1.38 8.20 0.00
CA PRO A 91 1.33 7.55 -1.29
C PRO A 91 0.48 6.28 -1.18
N HIS A 92 -0.37 6.07 -2.19
CA HIS A 92 -1.30 4.95 -2.23
C HIS A 92 -0.93 3.97 -3.32
N MET A 93 -1.20 2.69 -3.06
CA MET A 93 -1.19 1.63 -4.07
C MET A 93 -2.59 1.04 -4.18
N ILE A 94 -3.13 0.99 -5.39
CA ILE A 94 -4.49 0.52 -5.64
C ILE A 94 -4.45 -0.90 -6.20
N PHE A 95 -5.33 -1.73 -5.69
CA PHE A 95 -5.49 -3.10 -6.10
C PHE A 95 -6.88 -3.33 -6.70
N THR A 96 -6.96 -3.75 -7.97
CA THR A 96 -8.20 -4.11 -8.67
C THR A 96 -8.05 -5.43 -9.42
N GLY A 97 -9.17 -6.09 -9.73
CA GLY A 97 -9.18 -7.30 -10.54
C GLY A 97 -8.83 -7.00 -12.00
N LEU A 98 -8.06 -7.90 -12.64
CA LEU A 98 -7.66 -7.72 -14.04
C LEU A 98 -8.84 -7.61 -14.99
N GLU A 99 -9.78 -8.56 -14.91
CA GLU A 99 -10.92 -8.60 -15.83
C GLU A 99 -11.79 -7.34 -15.68
N ASP A 100 -11.95 -6.85 -14.44
CA ASP A 100 -12.62 -5.59 -14.17
C ASP A 100 -11.86 -4.40 -14.75
N TYR A 101 -10.53 -4.38 -14.66
CA TYR A 101 -9.69 -3.36 -15.25
C TYR A 101 -9.70 -3.38 -16.78
N LYS A 102 -9.67 -4.56 -17.42
CA LYS A 102 -9.84 -4.70 -18.87
C LYS A 102 -11.18 -4.15 -19.34
N ALA A 103 -12.25 -4.41 -18.58
CA ALA A 103 -13.59 -3.99 -18.94
C ALA A 103 -13.83 -2.48 -18.73
N ARG A 104 -13.26 -1.89 -17.67
CA ARG A 104 -13.61 -0.53 -17.20
C ARG A 104 -12.43 0.46 -17.16
N GLY A 105 -11.22 0.01 -17.45
CA GLY A 105 -10.01 0.83 -17.37
C GLY A 105 -9.85 1.49 -16.00
N THR A 106 -9.55 2.79 -15.99
CA THR A 106 -9.38 3.58 -14.76
C THR A 106 -10.64 3.75 -13.92
N GLN A 107 -11.81 3.33 -14.42
CA GLN A 107 -13.08 3.36 -13.67
C GLN A 107 -13.35 2.02 -12.95
N ALA A 108 -12.47 1.03 -13.09
CA ALA A 108 -12.60 -0.21 -12.33
C ALA A 108 -12.50 0.06 -10.83
N ALA A 109 -13.44 -0.51 -10.06
CA ALA A 109 -13.45 -0.34 -8.62
C ALA A 109 -12.22 -1.03 -7.98
N PRO A 110 -11.60 -0.43 -6.97
CA PRO A 110 -10.55 -1.10 -6.21
C PRO A 110 -11.15 -2.21 -5.35
N TYR A 111 -10.43 -3.32 -5.24
CA TYR A 111 -10.67 -4.37 -4.26
C TYR A 111 -9.97 -4.07 -2.93
N LEU A 112 -8.79 -3.45 -3.00
CA LEU A 112 -7.95 -3.08 -1.86
C LEU A 112 -7.21 -1.78 -2.18
N THR A 113 -6.99 -0.94 -1.18
CA THR A 113 -6.09 0.22 -1.26
C THR A 113 -5.08 0.17 -0.14
N SER A 114 -3.80 0.30 -0.46
CA SER A 114 -2.72 0.39 0.52
C SER A 114 -2.22 1.83 0.65
N THR A 115 -1.95 2.25 1.88
CA THR A 115 -1.46 3.58 2.24
C THR A 115 -0.15 3.45 2.99
N PHE A 116 0.88 4.20 2.56
CA PHE A 116 2.23 4.13 3.10
C PHE A 116 2.56 5.31 4.02
N TYR A 117 3.00 5.03 5.24
CA TYR A 117 3.41 5.99 6.25
C TYR A 117 4.93 5.96 6.40
N THR A 118 5.59 6.98 5.88
CA THR A 118 7.05 7.05 5.73
C THR A 118 7.73 7.90 6.80
N GLU A 119 7.00 8.38 7.80
CA GLU A 119 7.48 9.31 8.83
C GLU A 119 8.64 8.75 9.66
N LEU A 120 8.75 7.43 9.78
CA LEU A 120 9.83 6.75 10.50
C LEU A 120 10.89 6.12 9.57
N SER A 121 10.81 6.37 8.27
CA SER A 121 11.69 5.75 7.28
C SER A 121 13.16 6.13 7.47
N GLU A 122 13.45 7.40 7.78
CA GLU A 122 14.80 7.90 7.98
C GLU A 122 15.37 7.55 9.36
N THR A 123 14.52 7.52 10.39
CA THR A 123 14.96 7.39 11.78
C THR A 123 14.95 5.95 12.31
N LYS A 124 14.11 5.08 11.73
CA LYS A 124 13.90 3.70 12.19
C LYS A 124 14.02 2.67 11.06
N ASP A 125 14.36 3.09 9.84
CA ASP A 125 14.34 2.24 8.63
C ASP A 125 13.00 1.50 8.44
N LEU A 126 11.89 2.13 8.84
CA LEU A 126 10.57 1.51 8.91
C LEU A 126 9.51 2.34 8.20
N VAL A 127 8.69 1.66 7.39
CA VAL A 127 7.49 2.22 6.75
C VAL A 127 6.29 1.37 7.16
N PHE A 128 5.23 2.01 7.65
CA PHE A 128 3.99 1.32 7.94
C PHE A 128 3.08 1.34 6.73
N ILE A 129 2.32 0.26 6.55
CA ILE A 129 1.39 0.12 5.45
C ILE A 129 0.04 -0.27 6.04
N ARG A 130 -0.99 0.48 5.67
CA ARG A 130 -2.38 0.17 5.97
C ARG A 130 -3.08 -0.27 4.70
N GLY A 131 -3.68 -1.44 4.71
CA GLY A 131 -4.58 -1.94 3.67
C GLY A 131 -6.03 -1.77 4.08
N ASP A 132 -6.84 -1.23 3.18
CA ASP A 132 -8.28 -1.10 3.29
C ASP A 132 -8.96 -1.96 2.21
N VAL A 133 -9.58 -3.07 2.63
CA VAL A 133 -10.34 -3.96 1.73
C VAL A 133 -11.68 -3.29 1.42
N VAL A 134 -11.88 -2.92 0.15
CA VAL A 134 -13.08 -2.22 -0.32
C VAL A 134 -14.17 -3.22 -0.74
N PHE A 135 -13.78 -4.37 -1.32
CA PHE A 135 -14.69 -5.40 -1.80
C PHE A 135 -14.43 -6.74 -1.10
N THR A 136 -14.98 -6.90 0.11
CA THR A 136 -14.83 -8.11 0.94
C THR A 136 -15.41 -9.38 0.30
N SER A 137 -16.32 -9.25 -0.67
CA SER A 137 -16.83 -10.38 -1.46
C SER A 137 -15.86 -10.88 -2.53
N LYS A 138 -14.82 -10.09 -2.85
CA LYS A 138 -13.85 -10.37 -3.90
C LYS A 138 -12.46 -10.67 -3.38
N LEU A 139 -12.11 -10.27 -2.15
CA LEU A 139 -10.78 -10.43 -1.58
C LEU A 139 -10.91 -10.64 -0.06
N THR A 140 -10.33 -11.73 0.47
CA THR A 140 -10.28 -11.96 1.93
C THR A 140 -9.13 -11.18 2.57
N ASP A 141 -9.16 -11.04 3.89
CA ASP A 141 -8.12 -10.32 4.63
C ASP A 141 -6.74 -11.00 4.50
N GLU A 142 -6.70 -12.34 4.47
CA GLU A 142 -5.47 -13.11 4.29
C GLU A 142 -4.87 -12.91 2.89
N GLU A 143 -5.72 -12.93 1.86
CA GLU A 143 -5.29 -12.68 0.49
C GLU A 143 -4.82 -11.24 0.30
N ALA A 144 -5.54 -10.28 0.86
CA ALA A 144 -5.15 -8.89 0.83
C ALA A 144 -3.80 -8.68 1.52
N LYS A 145 -3.58 -9.27 2.69
CA LYS A 145 -2.29 -9.23 3.38
C LYS A 145 -1.18 -9.84 2.53
N TRP A 146 -1.40 -11.02 1.98
CA TRP A 146 -0.42 -11.70 1.12
C TRP A 146 -0.06 -10.87 -0.12
N ILE A 147 -1.05 -10.26 -0.78
CA ILE A 147 -0.84 -9.39 -1.94
C ILE A 147 0.01 -8.18 -1.54
N MET A 148 -0.28 -7.56 -0.39
CA MET A 148 0.47 -6.41 0.10
C MET A 148 1.93 -6.77 0.41
N GLU A 149 2.17 -7.92 1.05
CA GLU A 149 3.51 -8.45 1.32
C GLU A 149 4.26 -8.79 0.03
N THR A 150 3.59 -9.41 -0.94
CA THR A 150 4.16 -9.77 -2.24
C THR A 150 4.53 -8.52 -3.04
N SER A 151 3.71 -7.47 -2.99
CA SER A 151 3.95 -6.20 -3.68
C SER A 151 5.23 -5.49 -3.24
N GLN A 152 5.75 -5.81 -2.05
CA GLN A 152 7.01 -5.23 -1.55
C GLN A 152 8.24 -5.73 -2.32
N SER A 153 8.13 -6.88 -2.97
CA SER A 153 9.23 -7.50 -3.73
C SER A 153 9.33 -6.99 -5.17
N PHE A 154 8.30 -6.29 -5.64
CA PHE A 154 8.22 -5.71 -6.97
C PHE A 154 9.40 -4.80 -7.27
#